data_AF-A0A7K3A6C4-F1
#
_entry.id   AF-A0A7K3A6C4-F1
#
_cell.length_a   1.000
_cell.length_b   1.000
_cell.length_c   1.000
_cell.angle_alpha   90.00
_cell.angle_beta   90.00
_cell.angle_gamma   90.00
#
_symmetry.space_group_name_H-M   'P 1'
#
loop_
_entity.id
_entity.type
_entity.pdbx_description
1 polymer ?
#
loop_
_entity_poly.entity_id
_entity_poly.type
_entity_poly.pdbx_seq_one_letter_code
_entity_poly.pdbx_strand_id
1 'polypeptide(L)'
;MQPHVIQALHDWRGAWTVHERAAQAAFTTAFPALNVSDPRCYCFGPTLRYSTPGEGEGKVCLDDHGRATFECEKVPVSAVAAAMLEVWGVDWFGEGPAGFGEAPPGAYHYEDEQTYAEYEITVHDDGTADVSIAYVKVDDVVTILDALERALDVLRPA
;
A
#
# COMPACT_ATOMS: atom_id res chain seq x y z
N MET A 1 6.35 -16.62 34.44
CA MET A 1 7.37 -15.79 33.77
C MET A 1 8.11 -14.99 34.82
N GLN A 2 9.44 -14.85 34.73
CA GLN A 2 10.22 -14.08 35.72
C GLN A 2 9.87 -12.57 35.64
N PRO A 3 9.89 -11.82 36.76
CA PRO A 3 9.52 -10.40 36.75
C PRO A 3 10.27 -9.55 35.72
N HIS A 4 11.58 -9.77 35.54
CA HIS A 4 12.38 -9.03 34.56
C HIS A 4 11.98 -9.34 33.11
N VAL A 5 11.48 -10.55 32.82
CA VAL A 5 10.98 -10.90 31.48
C VAL A 5 9.63 -10.23 31.22
N ILE A 6 8.77 -10.12 32.24
CA ILE A 6 7.50 -9.38 32.13
C ILE A 6 7.80 -7.91 31.80
N GLN A 7 8.77 -7.31 32.49
CA GLN A 7 9.20 -5.94 32.21
C GLN A 7 9.74 -5.80 30.77
N ALA A 8 10.63 -6.70 30.35
CA ALA A 8 11.17 -6.67 28.99
C ALA A 8 10.08 -6.78 27.91
N LEU A 9 9.07 -7.64 28.11
CA LEU A 9 7.93 -7.74 27.19
C LEU A 9 7.03 -6.51 27.22
N HIS A 10 6.86 -5.89 28.38
CA HIS A 10 6.14 -4.63 28.49
C HIS A 10 6.84 -3.53 27.70
N ASP A 11 8.15 -3.39 27.86
CA ASP A 11 8.96 -2.39 27.15
C ASP A 11 8.95 -2.63 25.64
N TRP A 12 9.07 -3.90 25.22
CA TRP A 12 8.93 -4.31 23.82
C TRP A 12 7.58 -3.90 23.22
N ARG A 13 6.47 -4.19 23.91
CA ARG A 13 5.13 -3.79 23.46
C ARG A 13 4.95 -2.27 23.41
N GLY A 14 5.58 -1.55 24.35
CA GLY A 14 5.64 -0.10 24.35
C GLY A 14 6.31 0.46 23.10
N ALA A 15 7.49 -0.08 22.75
CA ALA A 15 8.21 0.28 21.53
C ALA A 15 7.40 -0.05 20.27
N TRP A 16 6.78 -1.24 20.21
CA TRP A 16 5.89 -1.62 19.11
C TRP A 16 4.75 -0.62 18.90
N THR A 17 4.07 -0.22 19.98
CA THR A 17 2.97 0.76 19.91
C THR A 17 3.43 2.10 19.35
N VAL A 18 4.65 2.54 19.68
CA VAL A 18 5.22 3.78 19.11
C VAL A 18 5.50 3.62 17.61
N HIS A 19 6.07 2.48 17.21
CA HIS A 19 6.34 2.17 15.80
C HIS A 19 5.06 2.12 14.96
N GLU A 20 4.02 1.43 15.43
CA GLU A 20 2.74 1.31 14.75
C GLU A 20 2.06 2.68 14.53
N ARG A 21 2.14 3.58 15.51
CA ARG A 21 1.63 4.96 15.37
C ARG A 21 2.45 5.79 14.40
N ALA A 22 3.77 5.64 14.40
CA ALA A 22 4.65 6.35 13.48
C ALA A 22 4.40 5.92 12.03
N ALA A 23 4.20 4.61 11.78
CA ALA A 23 3.85 4.09 10.46
C ALA A 23 2.50 4.65 9.99
N GLN A 24 1.45 4.60 10.83
CA GLN A 24 0.15 5.20 10.48
C GLN A 24 0.25 6.70 10.17
N ALA A 25 1.02 7.46 10.94
CA ALA A 25 1.23 8.88 10.68
C ALA A 25 1.97 9.12 9.35
N ALA A 26 2.93 8.26 9.00
CA ALA A 26 3.62 8.34 7.71
C ALA A 26 2.65 8.04 6.55
N PHE A 27 1.83 7.00 6.68
CA PHE A 27 0.81 6.65 5.68
C PHE A 27 -0.20 7.79 5.45
N THR A 28 -0.76 8.36 6.52
CA THR A 28 -1.73 9.46 6.38
C THR A 28 -1.09 10.77 5.93
N THR A 29 0.21 10.95 6.14
CA THR A 29 0.95 12.10 5.58
C THR A 29 1.12 11.95 4.07
N ALA A 30 1.44 10.74 3.59
CA ALA A 30 1.61 10.44 2.18
C ALA A 30 0.28 10.41 1.41
N PHE A 31 -0.80 9.93 2.03
CA PHE A 31 -2.12 9.83 1.41
C PHE A 31 -3.20 10.36 2.38
N PRO A 32 -3.50 11.68 2.34
CA PRO A 32 -4.37 12.32 3.33
C PRO A 32 -5.81 11.81 3.38
N ALA A 33 -6.30 11.15 2.33
CA ALA A 33 -7.63 10.54 2.33
C ALA A 33 -7.73 9.25 3.17
N LEU A 34 -6.60 8.70 3.66
CA LEU A 34 -6.58 7.57 4.57
C LEU A 34 -7.12 7.95 5.95
N ASN A 35 -8.10 7.19 6.42
CA ASN A 35 -8.74 7.37 7.71
C ASN A 35 -8.72 6.08 8.52
N VAL A 36 -8.66 6.20 9.85
CA VAL A 36 -8.79 5.05 10.75
C VAL A 36 -10.17 4.42 10.56
N SER A 37 -10.19 3.13 10.23
CA SER A 37 -11.42 2.36 10.07
C SER A 37 -11.60 1.33 11.18
N ASP A 38 -12.86 1.11 11.59
CA ASP A 38 -13.30 0.04 12.49
C ASP A 38 -14.33 -0.81 11.72
N PRO A 39 -14.22 -2.15 11.65
CA PRO A 39 -13.32 -3.02 12.40
C PRO A 39 -11.87 -3.02 11.92
N ARG A 40 -10.95 -3.13 12.89
CA ARG A 40 -9.56 -3.54 12.64
C ARG A 40 -9.55 -4.81 11.77
N CYS A 41 -8.67 -4.85 10.77
CA CYS A 41 -8.47 -6.10 10.04
C CYS A 41 -7.95 -7.15 11.03
N TYR A 42 -8.71 -8.23 11.24
CA TYR A 42 -8.43 -9.23 12.28
C TYR A 42 -7.07 -9.93 12.12
N CYS A 43 -6.47 -9.84 10.93
CA CYS A 43 -5.16 -10.40 10.62
C CYS A 43 -4.02 -9.36 10.72
N PHE A 44 -4.33 -8.04 10.70
CA PHE A 44 -3.35 -6.97 10.49
C PHE A 44 -3.70 -5.72 11.30
N GLY A 45 -3.12 -5.56 12.49
CA GLY A 45 -3.03 -4.30 13.25
C GLY A 45 -4.21 -3.30 13.14
N PRO A 46 -3.95 -1.99 13.30
CA PRO A 46 -4.84 -0.94 12.84
C PRO A 46 -4.81 -0.82 11.32
N THR A 47 -5.99 -0.64 10.71
CA THR A 47 -6.16 -0.51 9.26
C THR A 47 -6.69 0.87 8.93
N LEU A 48 -5.96 1.58 8.06
CA LEU A 48 -6.42 2.82 7.46
C LEU A 48 -7.13 2.51 6.14
N ARG A 49 -8.18 3.25 5.82
CA ARG A 49 -8.95 3.10 4.59
C ARG A 49 -9.26 4.44 3.94
N TYR A 50 -9.39 4.44 2.63
CA TYR A 50 -9.98 5.53 1.88
C TYR A 50 -11.04 4.99 0.92
N SER A 51 -11.99 5.85 0.56
CA SER A 51 -12.96 5.60 -0.50
C SER A 51 -13.35 6.96 -1.06
N THR A 52 -12.92 7.23 -2.29
CA THR A 52 -13.09 8.55 -2.92
C THR A 52 -13.74 8.35 -4.30
N PRO A 53 -14.92 8.94 -4.55
CA PRO A 53 -15.60 8.78 -5.83
C PRO A 53 -14.71 9.17 -7.03
N GLY A 54 -14.52 8.24 -7.97
CA GLY A 54 -13.69 8.45 -9.16
C GLY A 54 -12.20 8.13 -8.97
N GLU A 55 -11.73 7.98 -7.73
CA GLU A 55 -10.34 7.62 -7.41
C GLU A 55 -10.19 6.18 -6.91
N GLY A 56 -11.32 5.51 -6.64
CA GLY A 56 -11.37 4.13 -6.13
C GLY A 56 -11.46 4.07 -4.62
N GLU A 57 -11.14 2.91 -4.07
CA GLU A 57 -11.06 2.67 -2.64
C GLU A 57 -9.82 1.84 -2.29
N GLY A 58 -9.40 1.89 -1.05
CA GLY A 58 -8.23 1.12 -0.64
C GLY A 58 -7.99 1.14 0.86
N LYS A 59 -6.95 0.42 1.25
CA LYS A 59 -6.52 0.27 2.63
C LYS A 59 -5.01 0.14 2.73
N VAL A 60 -4.50 0.52 3.88
CA VAL A 60 -3.13 0.20 4.30
C VAL A 60 -3.14 -0.30 5.74
N CYS A 61 -2.35 -1.33 6.01
CA CYS A 61 -2.17 -1.86 7.34
C CYS A 61 -0.70 -2.20 7.60
N LEU A 62 -0.38 -2.33 8.89
CA LEU A 62 0.90 -2.83 9.37
C LEU A 62 0.65 -4.18 10.05
N ASP A 63 1.39 -5.21 9.63
CA ASP A 63 1.35 -6.52 10.29
C ASP A 63 2.10 -6.50 11.63
N ASP A 64 2.04 -7.60 12.38
CA ASP A 64 2.72 -7.76 13.68
C ASP A 64 4.24 -7.96 13.57
N HIS A 65 4.78 -7.99 12.36
CA HIS A 65 6.21 -8.06 12.05
C HIS A 65 6.78 -6.72 11.56
N GLY A 66 5.96 -5.68 11.43
CA GLY A 66 6.37 -4.34 11.01
C GLY A 66 6.42 -4.17 9.50
N ARG A 67 5.77 -5.07 8.75
CA ARG A 67 5.63 -4.99 7.30
C ARG A 67 4.28 -4.38 6.94
N ALA A 68 4.29 -3.58 5.89
CA ALA A 68 3.12 -2.89 5.41
C ALA A 68 2.46 -3.67 4.27
N THR A 69 1.14 -3.57 4.20
CA THR A 69 0.35 -4.04 3.07
C THR A 69 -0.54 -2.89 2.60
N PHE A 70 -0.50 -2.61 1.29
CA PHE A 70 -1.36 -1.66 0.61
C PHE A 70 -2.23 -2.39 -0.40
N GLU A 71 -3.53 -2.11 -0.38
CA GLU A 71 -4.48 -2.65 -1.35
C GLU A 71 -5.39 -1.52 -1.85
N CYS A 72 -5.67 -1.48 -3.14
CA CYS A 72 -6.67 -0.59 -3.71
C CYS A 72 -7.48 -1.29 -4.80
N GLU A 73 -8.71 -0.84 -4.99
CA GLU A 73 -9.68 -1.38 -5.94
C GLU A 73 -10.26 -0.25 -6.80
N LYS A 74 -10.47 -0.55 -8.08
CA LYS A 74 -11.09 0.35 -9.07
C LYS A 74 -10.41 1.71 -9.18
N VAL A 75 -9.08 1.73 -9.09
CA VAL A 75 -8.27 2.92 -9.27
C VAL A 75 -7.98 3.11 -10.76
N PRO A 76 -8.01 4.34 -11.33
CA PRO A 76 -7.66 4.55 -12.73
C PRO A 76 -6.28 3.97 -13.09
N VAL A 77 -6.20 3.16 -14.15
CA VAL A 77 -4.93 2.54 -14.62
C VAL A 77 -3.86 3.59 -14.86
N SER A 78 -4.23 4.76 -15.39
CA SER A 78 -3.31 5.86 -15.63
C SER A 78 -2.64 6.38 -14.35
N ALA A 79 -3.37 6.43 -13.23
CA ALA A 79 -2.83 6.86 -11.95
C ALA A 79 -1.88 5.80 -11.37
N VAL A 80 -2.30 4.53 -11.41
CA VAL A 80 -1.46 3.40 -10.98
C VAL A 80 -0.17 3.33 -11.81
N ALA A 81 -0.27 3.45 -13.14
CA ALA A 81 0.87 3.43 -14.05
C ALA A 81 1.88 4.55 -13.74
N ALA A 82 1.37 5.77 -13.53
CA ALA A 82 2.22 6.91 -13.17
C ALA A 82 2.94 6.68 -11.84
N ALA A 83 2.23 6.18 -10.83
CA ALA A 83 2.82 5.87 -9.53
C ALA A 83 3.89 4.78 -9.62
N MET A 84 3.60 3.64 -10.26
CA MET A 84 4.55 2.54 -10.38
C MET A 84 5.79 2.91 -11.20
N LEU A 85 5.61 3.68 -12.27
CA LEU A 85 6.72 4.21 -13.06
C LEU A 85 7.64 5.12 -12.24
N GLU A 86 7.08 5.94 -11.35
CA GLU A 86 7.88 6.81 -10.50
C GLU A 86 8.65 6.02 -9.44
N VAL A 87 8.02 5.04 -8.80
CA VAL A 87 8.63 4.31 -7.68
C VAL A 87 9.64 3.26 -8.14
N TRP A 88 9.32 2.49 -9.17
CA TRP A 88 10.13 1.34 -9.59
C TRP A 88 10.75 1.46 -10.97
N GLY A 89 10.32 2.45 -11.75
CA GLY A 89 10.77 2.62 -13.13
C GLY A 89 10.03 1.70 -14.11
N VAL A 90 10.29 1.92 -15.39
CA VAL A 90 9.58 1.27 -16.50
C VAL A 90 9.85 -0.23 -16.59
N ASP A 91 11.05 -0.66 -16.19
CA ASP A 91 11.51 -2.04 -16.32
C ASP A 91 10.91 -2.99 -15.27
N TRP A 92 10.21 -2.45 -14.26
CA TRP A 92 9.58 -3.26 -13.22
C TRP A 92 8.40 -4.09 -13.77
N PHE A 93 7.72 -3.60 -14.82
CA PHE A 93 6.57 -4.26 -15.40
C PHE A 93 6.79 -4.57 -16.89
N GLY A 94 6.99 -5.84 -17.22
CA GLY A 94 7.49 -6.30 -18.53
C GLY A 94 6.50 -6.31 -19.70
N GLU A 95 5.31 -5.71 -19.56
CA GLU A 95 4.24 -5.83 -20.57
C GLU A 95 4.40 -4.87 -21.78
N GLY A 96 5.34 -3.94 -21.77
CA GLY A 96 5.55 -3.04 -22.90
C GLY A 96 6.58 -1.93 -22.67
N PRO A 97 6.89 -1.11 -23.70
CA PRO A 97 7.84 0.00 -23.59
C PRO A 97 7.37 1.12 -22.65
N ALA A 98 6.07 1.23 -22.35
CA ALA A 98 5.54 2.10 -21.30
C ALA A 98 5.26 1.38 -19.97
N GLY A 99 5.69 0.12 -19.83
CA GLY A 99 5.46 -0.72 -18.65
C GLY A 99 3.98 -0.91 -18.36
N PHE A 100 3.57 -0.63 -17.13
CA PHE A 100 2.19 -0.82 -16.66
C PHE A 100 1.14 0.00 -17.44
N GLY A 101 1.51 1.16 -17.99
CA GLY A 101 0.57 2.03 -18.71
C GLY A 101 0.03 1.44 -20.02
N GLU A 102 0.68 0.41 -20.56
CA GLU A 102 0.27 -0.32 -21.77
C GLU A 102 -0.15 -1.76 -21.47
N ALA A 103 -0.25 -2.13 -20.19
CA ALA A 103 -0.65 -3.47 -19.79
C ALA A 103 -2.07 -3.79 -20.30
N PRO A 104 -2.28 -4.91 -21.02
CA PRO A 104 -3.62 -5.32 -21.39
C PRO A 104 -4.44 -5.73 -20.15
N PRO A 105 -5.78 -5.79 -20.26
CA PRO A 105 -6.62 -6.36 -19.21
C PRO A 105 -6.20 -7.78 -18.86
N GLY A 106 -6.08 -8.06 -17.56
CA GLY A 106 -5.50 -9.31 -17.07
C GLY A 106 -5.10 -9.25 -15.61
N ALA A 107 -4.74 -10.41 -15.07
CA ALA A 107 -4.20 -10.55 -13.71
C ALA A 107 -2.70 -10.86 -13.77
N TYR A 108 -1.94 -10.12 -12.99
CA TYR A 108 -0.48 -10.15 -12.93
C TYR A 108 -0.07 -10.40 -11.48
N HIS A 109 0.91 -11.27 -11.30
CA HIS A 109 1.42 -11.64 -9.98
C HIS A 109 2.94 -11.71 -10.01
N TYR A 110 3.57 -11.15 -8.99
CA TYR A 110 5.00 -11.25 -8.76
C TYR A 110 5.28 -11.45 -7.27
N GLU A 111 6.18 -12.37 -6.95
CA GLU A 111 6.69 -12.58 -5.60
C GLU A 111 8.20 -12.29 -5.62
N ASP A 112 8.65 -11.38 -4.76
CA ASP A 112 10.08 -11.15 -4.55
C ASP A 112 10.63 -12.21 -3.61
N GLU A 113 11.37 -13.17 -4.15
CA GLU A 113 11.96 -14.29 -3.39
C GLU A 113 12.93 -13.84 -2.29
N GLN A 114 13.47 -12.62 -2.34
CA GLN A 114 14.40 -12.11 -1.33
C GLN A 114 13.68 -11.50 -0.14
N THR A 115 12.58 -10.78 -0.38
CA THR A 115 11.85 -10.07 0.67
C THR A 115 10.54 -10.74 1.08
N TYR A 116 10.08 -11.74 0.32
CA TYR A 116 8.74 -12.33 0.38
C TYR A 116 7.64 -11.28 0.18
N ALA A 117 7.93 -10.21 -0.58
CA ALA A 117 6.93 -9.22 -0.94
C ALA A 117 6.08 -9.79 -2.07
N GLU A 118 4.77 -9.64 -1.96
CA GLU A 118 3.81 -10.12 -2.95
C GLU A 118 3.15 -8.93 -3.64
N TYR A 119 3.06 -9.00 -4.96
CA TYR A 119 2.47 -7.98 -5.81
C TYR A 119 1.42 -8.64 -6.69
N GLU A 120 0.16 -8.23 -6.54
CA GLU A 120 -0.94 -8.68 -7.37
C GLU A 120 -1.61 -7.47 -8.01
N ILE A 121 -1.75 -7.50 -9.32
CA ILE A 121 -2.39 -6.41 -10.06
C ILE A 121 -3.40 -7.00 -11.02
N THR A 122 -4.63 -6.51 -10.98
CA THR A 122 -5.66 -6.83 -11.96
C THR A 122 -5.99 -5.57 -12.75
N VAL A 123 -5.78 -5.60 -14.07
CA VAL A 123 -6.20 -4.55 -14.99
C VAL A 123 -7.55 -4.93 -15.58
N HIS A 124 -8.55 -4.07 -15.41
CA HIS A 124 -9.92 -4.27 -15.87
C HIS A 124 -10.15 -3.66 -17.25
N ASP A 125 -11.13 -4.20 -17.97
CA ASP A 125 -11.53 -3.71 -19.30
C ASP A 125 -12.09 -2.27 -19.27
N ASP A 126 -12.51 -1.77 -18.11
CA ASP A 126 -13.06 -0.42 -17.93
C ASP A 126 -12.00 0.66 -17.69
N GLY A 127 -10.71 0.32 -17.77
CA GLY A 127 -9.61 1.25 -17.56
C GLY A 127 -9.27 1.49 -16.08
N THR A 128 -9.77 0.65 -15.17
CA THR A 128 -9.37 0.64 -13.76
C THR A 128 -8.47 -0.55 -13.43
N ALA A 129 -7.80 -0.49 -12.29
CA ALA A 129 -6.96 -1.55 -11.76
C ALA A 129 -7.21 -1.76 -10.26
N ASP A 130 -7.07 -3.01 -9.86
CA ASP A 130 -6.94 -3.42 -8.46
C ASP A 130 -5.48 -3.78 -8.21
N VAL A 131 -4.91 -3.27 -7.11
CA VAL A 131 -3.51 -3.48 -6.75
C VAL A 131 -3.45 -3.98 -5.32
N SER A 132 -2.69 -5.04 -5.08
CA SER A 132 -2.33 -5.55 -3.77
C SER A 132 -0.81 -5.66 -3.68
N ILE A 133 -0.23 -5.01 -2.68
CA ILE A 133 1.21 -5.03 -2.40
C ILE A 133 1.35 -5.40 -0.94
N ALA A 134 1.81 -6.62 -0.66
CA ALA A 134 1.87 -7.18 0.67
C ALA A 134 3.30 -7.43 1.15
N TYR A 135 3.47 -7.37 2.47
CA TYR A 135 4.71 -7.72 3.17
C TYR A 135 5.94 -6.87 2.81
N VAL A 136 5.72 -5.64 2.36
CA VAL A 136 6.78 -4.68 2.01
C VAL A 136 7.17 -3.82 3.21
N LYS A 137 8.24 -3.03 3.07
CA LYS A 137 8.65 -2.12 4.13
C LYS A 137 7.74 -0.88 4.17
N VAL A 138 7.75 -0.20 5.32
CA VAL A 138 6.94 1.02 5.53
C VAL A 138 7.35 2.15 4.57
N ASP A 139 8.64 2.32 4.30
CA ASP A 139 9.17 3.32 3.36
C ASP A 139 8.70 3.08 1.92
N ASP A 140 8.68 1.82 1.48
CA ASP A 140 8.16 1.45 0.16
C ASP A 140 6.68 1.84 0.02
N VAL A 141 5.83 1.48 0.98
CA VAL A 141 4.40 1.83 0.96
C VAL A 141 4.17 3.33 1.06
N VAL A 142 4.92 4.04 1.90
CA VAL A 142 4.84 5.51 1.99
C VAL A 142 5.16 6.16 0.65
N THR A 143 6.17 5.65 -0.06
CA THR A 143 6.57 6.18 -1.36
C THR A 143 5.51 5.93 -2.43
N ILE A 144 4.92 4.73 -2.44
CA ILE A 144 3.84 4.37 -3.37
C ILE A 144 2.57 5.19 -3.11
N LEU A 145 2.22 5.36 -1.83
CA LEU A 145 1.08 6.19 -1.42
C LEU A 145 1.25 7.64 -1.86
N ASP A 146 2.42 8.24 -1.66
CA ASP A 146 2.70 9.62 -2.10
C ASP A 146 2.62 9.77 -3.62
N ALA A 147 3.23 8.83 -4.36
CA ALA A 147 3.19 8.83 -5.82
C ALA A 147 1.75 8.66 -6.35
N LEU A 148 0.96 7.78 -5.74
CA LEU A 148 -0.43 7.56 -6.10
C LEU A 148 -1.30 8.78 -5.80
N GLU A 149 -1.16 9.41 -4.63
CA GLU A 149 -1.89 10.64 -4.29
C GLU A 149 -1.61 11.75 -5.31
N ARG A 150 -0.34 11.96 -5.67
CA ARG A 150 0.04 12.94 -6.71
C ARG A 150 -0.53 12.59 -8.08
N ALA A 151 -0.53 11.31 -8.46
CA ALA A 151 -1.08 10.86 -9.73
C ALA A 151 -2.61 11.05 -9.79
N LEU A 152 -3.32 10.77 -8.69
CA LEU A 152 -4.75 11.00 -8.57
C LEU A 152 -5.09 12.50 -8.58
N ASP A 153 -4.28 13.33 -7.92
CA ASP A 153 -4.49 14.79 -7.87
C ASP A 153 -4.53 15.42 -9.26
N VAL A 154 -3.72 14.93 -10.20
CA VAL A 154 -3.72 15.37 -11.61
C VAL A 154 -5.06 15.05 -12.31
N LEU A 155 -5.78 14.02 -11.88
CA LEU A 155 -7.06 13.60 -12.44
C LEU A 155 -8.26 14.29 -11.77
N ARG A 156 -8.06 14.97 -10.65
CA ARG A 156 -9.14 15.68 -9.95
C ARG A 156 -9.63 16.86 -10.79
N PRO A 157 -10.96 17.08 -10.86
CA PRO A 157 -11.49 18.28 -11.50
C PRO A 157 -11.04 19.52 -10.72
N ALA A 158 -10.66 20.56 -11.46
CA ALA A 158 -10.24 21.87 -10.92
C ALA A 158 -11.38 22.65 -10.24
#